data_AF-K5DZ68-F1
#
_entry.id   AF-K5DZ68-F1
#
_cell.length_a   1.000
_cell.length_b   1.000
_cell.length_c   1.000
_cell.angle_alpha   90.00
_cell.angle_beta   90.00
_cell.angle_gamma   90.00
#
_symmetry.space_group_name_H-M   'P 1'
#
loop_
_entity.id
_entity.type
_entity.pdbx_description
1 polymer ?
#
loop_
_entity_poly.entity_id
_entity_poly.type
_entity_poly.pdbx_seq_one_letter_code
_entity_poly.pdbx_strand_id
1 'polypeptide(L)'
;MLAETRNPRLFAERITKHFRTHPGWITPFVETTRSLDNCSAVYPEITSENLIGATSVIRWFLHYPGFFNGRAEFGKGEIDFRHRSSVTDFIVNRSMMSSQLPRAFYFPSDPYYTEEVAERVLDCCHMIRKRKYKPHVHSSGSVLLDGKTHAEIWQIFKRSERFISYDDYTAYSKLAACFGCESVVVPSPNTTPEQWRPSIEDRYGVAYGTSPNQLEWTRKTQRQTAEAFQQAELDSIDSVRRCLAEAIEFFNESHHNRKPTAKR
;
A
#
# COMPACT_ATOMS: atom_id res chain seq x y z
N MET A 1 -4.36 -6.99 -26.58
CA MET A 1 -2.97 -7.46 -26.77
C MET A 1 -2.52 -8.35 -25.61
N LEU A 2 -3.26 -9.42 -25.32
CA LEU A 2 -2.85 -10.51 -24.41
C LEU A 2 -3.52 -11.82 -24.87
N ALA A 3 -3.55 -12.03 -26.18
CA ALA A 3 -3.74 -13.33 -26.78
C ALA A 3 -2.39 -13.62 -27.47
N GLU A 4 -1.85 -14.80 -27.25
CA GLU A 4 -0.52 -15.27 -27.67
C GLU A 4 0.63 -14.97 -26.72
N THR A 5 0.82 -15.87 -25.75
CA THR A 5 2.15 -16.44 -25.50
C THR A 5 1.97 -17.84 -24.93
N ARG A 6 1.81 -18.82 -25.84
CA ARG A 6 1.82 -20.26 -25.52
C ARG A 6 3.22 -20.79 -25.15
N ASN A 7 4.21 -19.91 -24.95
CA ASN A 7 5.55 -20.31 -24.53
C ASN A 7 5.84 -19.78 -23.11
N PRO A 8 5.70 -20.63 -22.08
CA PRO A 8 5.83 -20.20 -20.69
C PRO A 8 7.24 -19.68 -20.32
N ARG A 9 8.32 -20.17 -20.96
CA ARG A 9 9.68 -19.64 -20.75
C ARG A 9 9.81 -18.14 -21.10
N LEU A 10 9.14 -17.69 -22.17
CA LEU A 10 9.17 -16.29 -22.59
C LEU A 10 8.33 -15.36 -21.69
N PHE A 11 7.37 -15.91 -20.95
CA PHE A 11 6.55 -15.15 -19.99
C PHE A 11 7.35 -14.85 -18.71
N ALA A 12 8.02 -15.86 -18.16
CA ALA A 12 8.85 -15.72 -16.97
C ALA A 12 10.03 -14.76 -17.19
N GLU A 13 10.76 -14.90 -18.30
CA GLU A 13 11.92 -14.04 -18.64
C GLU A 13 11.54 -12.55 -18.83
N ARG A 14 10.35 -12.27 -19.35
CA ARG A 14 9.86 -10.89 -19.53
C ARG A 14 9.47 -10.24 -18.21
N ILE A 15 8.89 -11.02 -17.29
CA ILE A 15 8.46 -10.53 -15.97
C ILE A 15 9.67 -10.38 -15.05
N THR A 16 10.57 -11.36 -14.98
CA THR A 16 11.75 -11.30 -14.10
C THR A 16 12.71 -10.15 -14.45
N LYS A 17 12.69 -9.66 -15.71
CA LYS A 17 13.45 -8.47 -16.12
C LYS A 17 12.92 -7.16 -15.51
N HIS A 18 11.63 -7.10 -15.18
CA HIS A 18 10.96 -5.86 -14.73
C HIS A 18 10.52 -5.90 -13.27
N PHE A 19 10.39 -7.10 -12.70
CA PHE A 19 9.93 -7.31 -11.34
C PHE A 19 11.03 -7.95 -10.49
N ARG A 20 11.12 -7.55 -9.22
CA ARG A 20 12.04 -8.12 -8.24
C ARG A 20 11.25 -8.74 -7.10
N THR A 21 11.76 -9.83 -6.56
CA THR A 21 11.23 -10.45 -5.34
C THR A 21 11.99 -9.92 -4.13
N HIS A 22 11.35 -9.96 -2.96
CA HIS A 22 12.04 -9.67 -1.71
C HIS A 22 12.76 -10.95 -1.26
N PRO A 23 14.07 -10.93 -0.93
CA PRO A 23 14.84 -12.14 -0.60
C PRO A 23 14.34 -12.85 0.66
N GLY A 24 13.73 -12.11 1.59
CA GLY A 24 13.12 -12.67 2.80
C GLY A 24 11.71 -13.22 2.62
N TRP A 25 11.11 -13.12 1.43
CA TRP A 25 9.72 -13.55 1.18
C TRP A 25 9.64 -14.72 0.21
N ILE A 26 8.68 -15.62 0.44
CA ILE A 26 8.37 -16.73 -0.46
C ILE A 26 7.46 -16.20 -1.57
N THR A 27 8.06 -15.48 -2.53
CA THR A 27 7.34 -14.87 -3.66
C THR A 27 7.98 -15.27 -5.00
N PRO A 28 8.09 -16.58 -5.31
CA PRO A 28 8.73 -17.02 -6.54
C PRO A 28 7.95 -16.56 -7.78
N PHE A 29 8.66 -16.33 -8.89
CA PHE A 29 8.01 -16.17 -10.19
C PHE A 29 7.55 -17.53 -10.71
N VAL A 30 6.32 -17.58 -11.21
CA VAL A 30 5.77 -18.78 -11.84
C VAL A 30 6.30 -18.88 -13.27
N GLU A 31 6.92 -20.00 -13.62
CA GLU A 31 7.46 -20.22 -14.95
C GLU A 31 6.39 -20.57 -15.99
N THR A 32 5.35 -21.30 -15.60
CA THR A 32 4.28 -21.75 -16.50
C THR A 32 2.92 -21.72 -15.81
N THR A 33 1.82 -21.47 -16.53
CA THR A 33 0.47 -21.51 -15.94
C THR A 33 0.01 -22.92 -15.56
N ARG A 34 0.68 -23.98 -16.02
CA ARG A 34 0.32 -25.38 -15.68
C ARG A 34 0.63 -25.76 -14.23
N SER A 35 1.47 -25.00 -13.53
CA SER A 35 1.78 -25.24 -12.11
C SER A 35 0.79 -24.56 -11.16
N LEU A 36 -0.35 -24.09 -11.67
CA LEU A 36 -1.35 -23.32 -10.93
C LEU A 36 -2.62 -24.11 -10.62
N ASP A 37 -2.61 -25.42 -10.87
CA ASP A 37 -3.70 -26.31 -10.44
C ASP A 37 -3.83 -26.21 -8.92
N ASN A 38 -5.02 -25.83 -8.44
CA ASN A 38 -5.34 -25.53 -7.03
C ASN A 38 -4.67 -24.28 -6.44
N CYS A 39 -4.59 -23.18 -7.19
CA CYS A 39 -4.22 -21.88 -6.65
C CYS A 39 -5.41 -20.92 -6.52
N SER A 40 -5.29 -19.98 -5.59
CA SER A 40 -6.13 -18.79 -5.51
C SER A 40 -5.40 -17.59 -6.13
N ALA A 41 -6.06 -16.89 -7.05
CA ALA A 41 -5.54 -15.64 -7.61
C ALA A 41 -6.05 -14.44 -6.82
N VAL A 42 -5.19 -13.45 -6.57
CA VAL A 42 -5.56 -12.15 -6.01
C VAL A 42 -5.37 -11.09 -7.08
N TYR A 43 -6.43 -10.37 -7.44
CA TYR A 43 -6.38 -9.31 -8.46
C TYR A 43 -6.81 -7.95 -7.89
N PRO A 44 -6.16 -6.84 -8.34
CA PRO A 44 -6.67 -5.51 -8.08
C PRO A 44 -7.86 -5.17 -8.99
N GLU A 45 -8.63 -4.15 -8.64
CA GLU A 45 -9.83 -3.72 -9.37
C GLU A 45 -9.60 -3.34 -10.84
N ILE A 46 -8.37 -3.03 -11.23
CA ILE A 46 -8.02 -2.63 -12.60
C ILE A 46 -7.84 -3.82 -13.56
N THR A 47 -7.85 -5.05 -13.04
CA THR A 47 -7.62 -6.26 -13.83
C THR A 47 -8.95 -6.87 -14.23
N SER A 48 -9.26 -6.93 -15.52
CA SER A 48 -10.45 -7.63 -15.99
C SER A 48 -10.29 -9.15 -15.84
N GLU A 49 -11.39 -9.82 -15.48
CA GLU A 49 -11.53 -11.28 -15.50
C GLU A 49 -10.50 -12.05 -14.64
N ASN A 50 -10.41 -13.36 -14.87
CA ASN A 50 -9.43 -14.27 -14.27
C ASN A 50 -8.35 -14.63 -15.31
N LEU A 51 -7.28 -13.85 -15.36
CA LEU A 51 -6.24 -13.94 -16.39
C LEU A 51 -5.52 -15.29 -16.45
N ILE A 52 -5.34 -15.95 -15.31
CA ILE A 52 -4.59 -17.21 -15.22
C ILE A 52 -5.48 -18.45 -15.15
N GLY A 53 -6.81 -18.27 -15.15
CA GLY A 53 -7.76 -19.38 -15.03
C GLY A 53 -7.72 -20.10 -13.69
N ALA A 54 -7.36 -19.39 -12.60
CA ALA A 54 -7.34 -19.95 -11.25
C ALA A 54 -8.73 -20.47 -10.82
N THR A 55 -8.79 -21.48 -9.96
CA THR A 55 -10.05 -22.04 -9.47
C THR A 55 -10.80 -21.11 -8.53
N SER A 56 -10.04 -20.27 -7.83
CA SER A 56 -10.51 -19.36 -6.80
C SER A 56 -9.96 -17.96 -7.07
N VAL A 57 -10.82 -16.94 -7.03
CA VAL A 57 -10.44 -15.56 -7.32
C VAL A 57 -10.87 -14.65 -6.18
N ILE A 58 -9.89 -13.97 -5.60
CA ILE A 58 -10.05 -12.92 -4.62
C ILE A 58 -9.82 -11.59 -5.33
N ARG A 59 -10.75 -10.65 -5.22
CA ARG A 59 -10.60 -9.32 -5.80
C ARG A 59 -10.48 -8.27 -4.73
N TRP A 60 -9.42 -7.47 -4.79
CA TRP A 60 -9.17 -6.41 -3.83
C TRP A 60 -9.41 -5.04 -4.45
N PHE A 61 -10.31 -4.28 -3.85
CA PHE A 61 -10.75 -2.98 -4.32
C PHE A 61 -10.18 -1.84 -3.47
N LEU A 62 -9.35 -1.01 -4.10
CA LEU A 62 -8.96 0.28 -3.51
C LEU A 62 -10.02 1.37 -3.69
N HIS A 63 -10.92 1.18 -4.68
CA HIS A 63 -12.00 2.10 -5.05
C HIS A 63 -13.22 1.34 -5.62
N TYR A 64 -14.31 2.06 -5.94
CA TYR A 64 -15.46 1.48 -6.63
C TYR A 64 -15.09 0.97 -8.05
N PRO A 65 -15.78 -0.07 -8.56
CA PRO A 65 -15.51 -0.66 -9.88
C PRO A 65 -15.49 0.37 -11.02
N GLY A 66 -14.48 0.29 -11.89
CA GLY A 66 -14.37 1.18 -13.06
C GLY A 66 -13.86 2.59 -12.78
N PHE A 67 -13.55 2.97 -11.54
CA PHE A 67 -13.05 4.32 -11.23
C PHE A 67 -11.81 4.73 -12.04
N PHE A 68 -10.84 3.82 -12.20
CA PHE A 68 -9.55 4.17 -12.81
C PHE A 68 -9.54 4.08 -14.34
N ASN A 69 -10.32 3.19 -14.93
CA ASN A 69 -10.22 2.85 -16.36
C ASN A 69 -11.58 2.69 -17.05
N GLY A 70 -12.70 2.93 -16.35
CA GLY A 70 -14.06 2.75 -16.85
C GLY A 70 -14.50 1.30 -17.04
N ARG A 71 -13.69 0.31 -16.62
CA ARG A 71 -13.96 -1.12 -16.82
C ARG A 71 -14.28 -1.82 -15.51
N ALA A 72 -15.30 -2.67 -15.52
CA ALA A 72 -15.75 -3.47 -14.38
C ALA A 72 -16.16 -4.88 -14.84
N GLU A 73 -15.32 -5.50 -15.66
CA GLU A 73 -15.51 -6.85 -16.21
C GLU A 73 -14.83 -7.85 -15.29
N PHE A 74 -15.56 -8.34 -14.28
CA PHE A 74 -15.04 -9.29 -13.30
C PHE A 74 -15.68 -10.66 -13.46
N GLY A 75 -14.99 -11.71 -13.01
CA GLY A 75 -15.52 -13.07 -13.07
C GLY A 75 -16.73 -13.27 -12.17
N LYS A 76 -17.36 -14.45 -12.29
CA LYS A 76 -18.45 -14.88 -11.40
C LYS A 76 -17.94 -15.76 -10.27
N GLY A 77 -18.56 -15.67 -9.11
CA GLY A 77 -18.22 -16.52 -7.95
C GLY A 77 -16.86 -16.18 -7.35
N GLU A 78 -16.48 -14.91 -7.40
CA GLU A 78 -15.32 -14.37 -6.71
C GLU A 78 -15.73 -13.93 -5.29
N ILE A 79 -14.73 -13.73 -4.43
CA ILE A 79 -14.89 -13.00 -3.17
C ILE A 79 -14.18 -11.65 -3.27
N ASP A 80 -14.90 -10.59 -2.93
CA ASP A 80 -14.49 -9.21 -3.09
C ASP A 80 -14.18 -8.62 -1.71
N PHE A 81 -13.01 -7.99 -1.58
CA PHE A 81 -12.61 -7.25 -0.38
C PHE A 81 -12.41 -5.78 -0.70
N ARG A 82 -12.82 -4.90 0.22
CA ARG A 82 -12.55 -3.46 0.15
C ARG A 82 -11.35 -3.09 1.00
N HIS A 83 -10.51 -2.19 0.51
CA HIS A 83 -9.37 -1.71 1.30
C HIS A 83 -9.79 -0.90 2.54
N ARG A 84 -10.96 -0.27 2.53
CA ARG A 84 -11.38 0.65 3.60
C ARG A 84 -12.89 0.85 3.59
N SER A 85 -13.43 1.14 4.78
CA SER A 85 -14.87 1.33 5.03
C SER A 85 -15.48 2.50 4.26
N SER A 86 -14.66 3.46 3.83
CA SER A 86 -15.12 4.61 3.01
C SER A 86 -15.51 4.22 1.59
N VAL A 87 -15.11 3.04 1.11
CA VAL A 87 -15.60 2.50 -0.16
C VAL A 87 -16.94 1.84 0.14
N THR A 88 -18.05 2.36 -0.38
CA THR A 88 -19.38 1.78 -0.15
C THR A 88 -19.47 0.35 -0.67
N ASP A 89 -20.29 -0.48 -0.04
CA ASP A 89 -20.59 -1.83 -0.51
C ASP A 89 -21.21 -1.80 -1.92
N PHE A 90 -20.85 -2.79 -2.72
CA PHE A 90 -21.39 -3.03 -4.05
C PHE A 90 -21.36 -4.53 -4.32
N ILE A 91 -22.11 -4.94 -5.34
CA ILE A 91 -22.12 -6.33 -5.81
C ILE A 91 -21.80 -6.30 -7.29
N VAL A 92 -20.73 -7.00 -7.71
CA VAL A 92 -20.41 -7.22 -9.11
C VAL A 92 -20.57 -8.69 -9.45
N ASN A 93 -21.19 -9.02 -10.58
CA ASN A 93 -21.24 -10.37 -11.17
C ASN A 93 -21.55 -11.54 -10.21
N ARG A 94 -22.40 -11.29 -9.21
CA ARG A 94 -22.78 -12.27 -8.16
C ARG A 94 -21.60 -12.76 -7.31
N SER A 95 -20.57 -11.94 -7.16
CA SER A 95 -19.51 -12.13 -6.17
C SER A 95 -20.04 -11.91 -4.75
N MET A 96 -19.35 -12.48 -3.77
CA MET A 96 -19.57 -12.20 -2.36
C MET A 96 -18.75 -10.97 -1.96
N MET A 97 -19.40 -9.92 -1.48
CA MET A 97 -18.70 -8.79 -0.86
C MET A 97 -18.42 -9.12 0.61
N SER A 98 -17.15 -9.18 0.99
CA SER A 98 -16.75 -9.38 2.38
C SER A 98 -16.96 -8.10 3.21
N SER A 99 -17.31 -8.31 4.48
CA SER A 99 -17.32 -7.26 5.49
C SER A 99 -15.92 -6.98 6.07
N GLN A 100 -14.97 -7.89 5.88
CA GLN A 100 -13.58 -7.73 6.28
C GLN A 100 -12.87 -6.71 5.38
N LEU A 101 -11.92 -6.00 5.97
CA LEU A 101 -11.10 -5.01 5.28
C LEU A 101 -9.63 -5.43 5.37
N PRO A 102 -9.03 -6.02 4.32
CA PRO A 102 -7.62 -6.37 4.33
C PRO A 102 -6.76 -5.11 4.47
N ARG A 103 -5.89 -5.15 5.47
CA ARG A 103 -4.84 -4.16 5.71
C ARG A 103 -3.49 -4.79 5.44
N ALA A 104 -3.14 -4.99 4.16
CA ALA A 104 -1.78 -5.42 3.82
C ALA A 104 -0.84 -4.21 3.90
N PHE A 105 -0.11 -4.13 5.01
CA PHE A 105 0.89 -3.10 5.30
C PHE A 105 2.24 -3.75 5.57
N TYR A 106 3.28 -3.22 4.93
CA TYR A 106 4.68 -3.59 5.14
C TYR A 106 5.51 -2.32 5.29
N PHE A 107 6.33 -2.27 6.33
CA PHE A 107 7.24 -1.17 6.60
C PHE A 107 8.67 -1.69 6.46
N PRO A 108 9.46 -1.19 5.48
CA PRO A 108 10.85 -1.61 5.32
C PRO A 108 11.69 -1.02 6.46
N SER A 109 11.75 -1.76 7.56
CA SER A 109 12.27 -1.29 8.84
C SER A 109 13.78 -1.50 8.99
N ASP A 110 14.36 -2.40 8.21
CA ASP A 110 15.80 -2.70 8.23
C ASP A 110 16.71 -1.45 8.14
N PRO A 111 16.46 -0.48 7.23
CA PRO A 111 17.30 0.72 7.11
C PRO A 111 17.15 1.71 8.27
N TYR A 112 16.08 1.59 9.07
CA TYR A 112 15.82 2.41 10.24
C TYR A 112 16.60 1.93 11.48
N TYR A 113 16.76 0.62 11.66
CA TYR A 113 17.46 0.05 12.83
C TYR A 113 18.99 -0.06 12.67
N THR A 114 19.54 0.35 11.53
CA THR A 114 21.00 0.43 11.40
C THR A 114 21.53 1.52 12.35
N GLU A 115 22.40 1.15 13.29
CA GLU A 115 22.95 2.03 14.34
C GLU A 115 23.86 3.17 13.82
N GLU A 116 24.04 3.30 12.50
CA GLU A 116 24.77 4.41 11.91
C GLU A 116 24.01 5.72 12.10
N VAL A 117 24.37 6.45 13.16
CA VAL A 117 23.99 7.84 13.37
C VAL A 117 24.72 8.69 12.34
N ALA A 118 24.01 9.07 11.27
CA ALA A 118 24.52 10.04 10.31
C ALA A 118 24.47 11.45 10.89
N GLU A 119 25.48 12.26 10.60
CA GLU A 119 25.47 13.68 10.89
C GLU A 119 24.38 14.40 10.05
N ARG A 120 23.61 15.27 10.71
CA ARG A 120 22.55 16.07 10.08
C ARG A 120 23.14 17.27 9.34
N VAL A 121 23.71 17.00 8.17
CA VAL A 121 24.39 18.04 7.36
C VAL A 121 23.47 18.74 6.34
N LEU A 122 22.22 18.31 6.22
CA LEU A 122 21.24 18.91 5.30
C LEU A 122 20.14 19.60 6.11
N ASP A 123 19.96 20.90 5.92
CA ASP A 123 18.89 21.63 6.61
C ASP A 123 17.50 21.11 6.23
N CYS A 124 17.29 20.78 4.95
CA CYS A 124 15.98 20.43 4.44
C CYS A 124 16.01 19.50 3.21
N CYS A 125 15.05 18.57 3.16
CA CYS A 125 14.63 17.89 1.95
C CYS A 125 13.12 18.05 1.75
N HIS A 126 12.64 17.91 0.52
CA HIS A 126 11.23 18.11 0.20
C HIS A 126 10.68 17.19 -0.89
N MET A 127 9.36 17.03 -0.92
CA MET A 127 8.65 16.19 -1.89
C MET A 127 7.37 16.89 -2.37
N ILE A 128 7.19 17.04 -3.69
CA ILE A 128 6.06 17.79 -4.26
C ILE A 128 4.87 16.89 -4.60
N ARG A 129 5.14 15.64 -5.02
CA ARG A 129 4.23 14.55 -5.43
C ARG A 129 2.71 14.85 -5.44
N LYS A 130 2.04 14.49 -6.54
CA LYS A 130 0.58 14.69 -6.80
C LYS A 130 0.17 16.13 -7.19
N ARG A 131 1.14 17.01 -7.47
CA ARG A 131 0.95 18.31 -8.16
C ARG A 131 -0.22 19.16 -7.62
N LYS A 132 -0.42 19.18 -6.30
CA LYS A 132 -1.39 20.09 -5.67
C LYS A 132 -0.76 21.48 -5.55
N TYR A 133 -1.52 22.51 -5.90
CA TYR A 133 -1.10 23.89 -5.66
C TYR A 133 -1.07 24.15 -4.15
N LYS A 134 0.12 24.36 -3.61
CA LYS A 134 0.37 24.66 -2.20
C LYS A 134 1.44 25.74 -2.10
N PRO A 135 1.42 26.57 -1.05
CA PRO A 135 2.44 27.59 -0.84
C PRO A 135 3.84 26.98 -0.81
N HIS A 136 4.80 27.64 -1.47
CA HIS A 136 6.20 27.26 -1.42
C HIS A 136 6.79 27.63 -0.05
N VAL A 137 7.24 26.65 0.73
CA VAL A 137 7.73 26.86 2.12
C VAL A 137 9.07 26.20 2.41
N HIS A 138 9.69 25.52 1.44
CA HIS A 138 11.02 24.93 1.61
C HIS A 138 12.14 25.93 1.32
N SER A 139 13.33 25.70 1.88
CA SER A 139 14.50 26.53 1.63
C SER A 139 15.09 26.27 0.23
N SER A 140 15.73 27.27 -0.36
CA SER A 140 16.35 27.16 -1.70
C SER A 140 17.41 26.06 -1.81
N GLY A 141 18.11 25.75 -0.70
CA GLY A 141 19.10 24.66 -0.63
C GLY A 141 18.50 23.27 -0.40
N SER A 142 17.18 23.13 -0.32
CA SER A 142 16.56 21.86 0.03
C SER A 142 16.64 20.82 -1.09
N VAL A 143 16.86 19.56 -0.71
CA VAL A 143 17.01 18.46 -1.67
C VAL A 143 15.63 17.94 -2.10
N LEU A 144 15.33 18.03 -3.40
CA LEU A 144 14.13 17.44 -3.99
C LEU A 144 14.21 15.91 -4.00
N LEU A 145 13.21 15.24 -3.43
CA LEU A 145 13.14 13.78 -3.33
C LEU A 145 12.38 13.10 -4.48
N ASP A 146 11.60 13.85 -5.26
CA ASP A 146 10.79 13.27 -6.34
C ASP A 146 11.70 12.59 -7.40
N GLY A 147 11.35 11.36 -7.77
CA GLY A 147 12.10 10.56 -8.75
C GLY A 147 13.28 9.75 -8.18
N LYS A 148 13.63 9.94 -6.90
CA LYS A 148 14.66 9.14 -6.22
C LYS A 148 14.14 7.76 -5.81
N THR A 149 15.06 6.81 -5.71
CA THR A 149 14.79 5.49 -5.16
C THR A 149 14.57 5.55 -3.63
N HIS A 150 13.91 4.53 -3.07
CA HIS A 150 13.71 4.44 -1.61
C HIS A 150 15.03 4.48 -0.85
N ALA A 151 16.06 3.78 -1.36
CA ALA A 151 17.39 3.76 -0.75
C ALA A 151 18.03 5.15 -0.70
N GLU A 152 17.98 5.91 -1.81
CA GLU A 152 18.48 7.29 -1.83
C GLU A 152 17.69 8.20 -0.88
N ILE A 153 16.36 8.05 -0.84
CA ILE A 153 15.50 8.84 0.05
C ILE A 153 15.86 8.57 1.52
N TRP A 154 16.08 7.32 1.92
CA TRP A 154 16.48 6.99 3.30
C TRP A 154 17.82 7.61 3.67
N GLN A 155 18.80 7.58 2.78
CA GLN A 155 20.10 8.21 3.00
C GLN A 155 20.00 9.73 3.15
N ILE A 156 19.11 10.36 2.37
CA ILE A 156 18.84 11.79 2.51
C ILE A 156 18.13 12.08 3.84
N PHE A 157 17.10 11.31 4.19
CA PHE A 157 16.41 11.48 5.46
C PHE A 157 17.34 11.38 6.67
N LYS A 158 18.25 10.39 6.72
CA LYS A 158 19.22 10.25 7.81
C LYS A 158 20.08 11.51 8.02
N ARG A 159 20.33 12.26 6.95
CA ARG A 159 21.18 13.47 6.95
C ARG A 159 20.39 14.77 7.01
N SER A 160 19.07 14.74 6.90
CA SER A 160 18.22 15.93 6.87
C SER A 160 17.66 16.31 8.23
N GLU A 161 17.70 17.57 8.61
CA GLU A 161 17.02 18.07 9.80
C GLU A 161 15.50 18.11 9.61
N ARG A 162 15.04 18.66 8.48
CA ARG A 162 13.61 18.81 8.18
C ARG A 162 13.22 18.13 6.87
N PHE A 163 12.04 17.53 6.88
CA PHE A 163 11.37 17.06 5.66
C PHE A 163 10.09 17.85 5.41
N ILE A 164 9.90 18.38 4.20
CA ILE A 164 8.70 19.13 3.80
C ILE A 164 7.95 18.36 2.71
N SER A 165 6.73 17.91 3.02
CA SER A 165 5.83 17.26 2.07
C SER A 165 4.73 18.20 1.61
N TYR A 166 4.55 18.28 0.30
CA TYR A 166 3.40 18.91 -0.35
C TYR A 166 2.29 17.90 -0.68
N ASP A 167 2.50 16.61 -0.39
CA ASP A 167 1.48 15.56 -0.45
C ASP A 167 0.88 15.34 0.94
N ASP A 168 -0.42 15.64 1.08
CA ASP A 168 -1.18 15.49 2.33
C ASP A 168 -1.19 14.06 2.88
N TYR A 169 -1.05 13.05 2.01
CA TYR A 169 -1.31 11.66 2.37
C TYR A 169 -0.14 10.75 2.02
N THR A 170 1.08 11.28 2.00
CA THR A 170 2.27 10.48 1.75
C THR A 170 2.72 9.70 2.97
N ALA A 171 3.09 8.43 2.78
CA ALA A 171 3.75 7.63 3.82
C ALA A 171 5.15 8.18 4.15
N TYR A 172 5.75 8.94 3.24
CA TYR A 172 7.08 9.54 3.42
C TYR A 172 7.17 10.49 4.62
N SER A 173 6.07 11.13 5.04
CA SER A 173 6.07 12.00 6.22
C SER A 173 6.34 11.21 7.50
N LYS A 174 5.64 10.08 7.68
CA LYS A 174 5.88 9.21 8.83
C LYS A 174 7.25 8.53 8.74
N LEU A 175 7.69 8.13 7.54
CA LEU A 175 9.04 7.60 7.33
C LEU A 175 10.12 8.61 7.72
N ALA A 176 10.01 9.86 7.29
CA ALA A 176 10.96 10.90 7.64
C ALA A 176 11.03 11.12 9.16
N ALA A 177 9.87 11.09 9.84
CA ALA A 177 9.81 11.17 11.29
C ALA A 177 10.54 10.01 11.97
N CYS A 178 10.39 8.78 11.46
CA CYS A 178 11.19 7.63 11.91
C CYS A 178 12.68 7.90 11.70
N PHE A 179 13.10 8.35 10.52
CA PHE A 179 14.49 8.73 10.28
C PHE A 179 14.94 9.99 11.04
N GLY A 180 14.21 10.49 12.03
CA GLY A 180 14.61 11.57 12.92
C GLY A 180 14.38 12.98 12.37
N CYS A 181 13.84 13.11 11.15
CA CYS A 181 13.53 14.43 10.59
C CYS A 181 12.38 15.08 11.35
N GLU A 182 12.40 16.41 11.45
CA GLU A 182 11.21 17.20 11.72
C GLU A 182 10.31 17.15 10.47
N SER A 183 9.36 16.22 10.43
CA SER A 183 8.49 16.03 9.26
C SER A 183 7.32 17.01 9.26
N VAL A 184 7.18 17.80 8.20
CA VAL A 184 6.14 18.80 8.02
C VAL A 184 5.34 18.53 6.75
N VAL A 185 4.02 18.44 6.88
CA VAL A 185 3.09 18.48 5.75
C VAL A 185 2.61 19.92 5.58
N VAL A 186 2.73 20.45 4.36
CA VAL A 186 2.25 21.80 4.03
C VAL A 186 0.72 21.80 4.09
N PRO A 187 0.09 22.68 4.91
CA PRO A 187 -1.36 22.68 5.07
C PRO A 187 -2.13 22.96 3.77
N SER A 188 -3.28 22.30 3.63
CA SER A 188 -4.32 22.73 2.70
C SER A 188 -5.09 23.92 3.27
N PRO A 189 -5.56 24.86 2.43
CA PRO A 189 -6.36 26.00 2.88
C PRO A 189 -7.58 25.56 3.71
N ASN A 190 -7.88 26.31 4.77
CA ASN A 190 -9.06 26.12 5.62
C ASN A 190 -9.24 24.71 6.21
N THR A 191 -8.14 23.97 6.36
CA THR A 191 -8.16 22.61 6.93
C THR A 191 -7.38 22.62 8.24
N THR A 192 -7.97 22.13 9.33
CA THR A 192 -7.25 21.93 10.61
C THR A 192 -6.51 20.59 10.61
N PRO A 193 -5.53 20.36 11.51
CA PRO A 193 -4.89 19.06 11.66
C PRO A 193 -5.89 17.92 11.91
N GLU A 194 -6.93 18.16 12.71
CA GLU A 194 -7.99 17.19 13.04
C GLU A 194 -8.86 16.87 11.82
N GLN A 195 -9.13 17.86 10.97
CA GLN A 195 -9.87 17.64 9.72
C GLN A 195 -9.02 16.89 8.70
N TRP A 196 -7.72 17.19 8.63
CA TRP A 196 -6.79 16.51 7.74
C TRP A 196 -6.63 15.03 8.10
N ARG A 197 -6.41 14.74 9.39
CA ARG A 197 -6.27 13.40 9.95
C ARG A 197 -7.01 13.31 11.30
N PRO A 198 -8.25 12.78 11.30
CA PRO A 198 -9.06 12.68 12.52
C PRO A 198 -8.45 11.78 13.60
N SER A 199 -7.81 10.67 13.20
CA SER A 199 -7.06 9.81 14.12
C SER A 199 -5.79 10.51 14.58
N ILE A 200 -5.54 10.49 15.89
CA ILE A 200 -4.37 11.12 16.51
C ILE A 200 -3.09 10.33 16.17
N GLU A 201 -3.19 9.02 16.08
CA GLU A 201 -2.13 8.09 15.72
C GLU A 201 -1.65 8.34 14.28
N ASP A 202 -2.55 8.80 13.43
CA ASP A 202 -2.23 9.21 12.07
C ASP A 202 -1.38 10.47 11.97
N ARG A 203 -1.30 11.24 13.06
CA ARG A 203 -0.57 12.51 13.15
C ARG A 203 0.75 12.40 13.91
N TYR A 204 1.05 11.27 14.55
CA TYR A 204 2.29 11.11 15.31
C TYR A 204 3.54 11.36 14.46
N GLY A 205 4.44 12.18 14.99
CA GLY A 205 5.71 12.58 14.37
C GLY A 205 5.57 13.50 13.17
N VAL A 206 4.36 13.96 12.83
CA VAL A 206 4.12 14.80 11.65
C VAL A 206 3.43 16.11 12.04
N ALA A 207 4.08 17.21 11.68
CA ALA A 207 3.53 18.55 11.82
C ALA A 207 2.65 18.87 10.61
N TYR A 208 1.53 19.54 10.87
CA TYR A 208 0.69 20.13 9.83
C TYR A 208 0.93 21.65 9.78
N GLY A 209 1.92 22.05 8.99
CA GLY A 209 2.47 23.41 8.94
C GLY A 209 3.62 23.65 9.92
N THR A 210 4.14 24.87 9.93
CA THR A 210 5.37 25.24 10.65
C THR A 210 5.12 26.03 11.93
N SER A 211 3.90 25.98 12.48
CA SER A 211 3.62 26.69 13.73
C SER A 211 4.39 26.05 14.90
N PRO A 212 4.83 26.84 15.91
CA PRO A 212 5.57 26.30 17.05
C PRO A 212 4.92 25.10 17.73
N ASN A 213 3.58 25.14 17.91
CA ASN A 213 2.83 24.04 18.51
C ASN A 213 2.89 22.75 17.67
N GLN A 214 2.90 22.85 16.34
CA GLN A 214 3.02 21.69 15.45
C GLN A 214 4.46 21.13 15.46
N LEU A 215 5.47 21.99 15.51
CA LEU A 215 6.86 21.54 15.63
C LEU A 215 7.17 20.93 17.01
N GLU A 216 6.52 21.40 18.07
CA GLU A 216 6.61 20.76 19.38
C GLU A 216 5.90 19.40 19.38
N TRP A 217 4.76 19.29 18.71
CA TRP A 217 4.03 18.03 18.53
C TRP A 217 4.89 16.95 17.89
N THR A 218 5.63 17.26 16.82
CA THR A 218 6.50 16.26 16.16
C THR A 218 7.53 15.70 17.13
N ARG A 219 8.21 16.56 17.89
CA ARG A 219 9.25 16.16 18.86
C ARG A 219 8.67 15.27 19.97
N LYS A 220 7.50 15.60 20.47
CA LYS A 220 6.81 14.82 21.53
C LYS A 220 6.26 13.48 21.04
N THR A 221 5.97 13.36 19.75
CA THR A 221 5.27 12.20 19.18
C THR A 221 6.10 11.35 18.22
N GLN A 222 7.37 11.71 18.00
CA GLN A 222 8.26 11.04 17.05
C GLN A 222 8.46 9.55 17.37
N ARG A 223 8.64 9.21 18.65
CA ARG A 223 8.83 7.81 19.07
C ARG A 223 7.58 6.97 18.82
N GLN A 224 6.41 7.55 19.06
CA GLN A 224 5.12 6.91 18.83
C GLN A 224 4.88 6.59 17.34
N THR A 225 5.55 7.29 16.41
CA THR A 225 5.46 6.96 14.97
C THR A 225 6.04 5.59 14.67
N ALA A 226 7.20 5.25 15.26
CA ALA A 226 7.84 3.96 15.04
C ALA A 226 7.04 2.81 15.66
N GLU A 227 6.56 3.00 16.89
CA GLU A 227 5.68 2.05 17.59
C GLU A 227 4.38 1.81 16.80
N ALA A 228 3.75 2.88 16.29
CA ALA A 228 2.55 2.77 15.47
C ALA A 228 2.78 2.00 14.16
N PHE A 229 3.97 2.11 13.55
CA PHE A 229 4.30 1.32 12.36
C PHE A 229 4.51 -0.16 12.67
N GLN A 230 5.23 -0.48 13.75
CA GLN A 230 5.40 -1.86 14.19
C GLN A 230 4.03 -2.49 14.49
N GLN A 231 3.16 -1.78 15.21
CA GLN A 231 1.82 -2.28 15.51
C GLN A 231 0.98 -2.45 14.24
N ALA A 232 1.03 -1.50 13.29
CA ALA A 232 0.32 -1.61 12.02
C ALA A 232 0.77 -2.82 11.18
N GLU A 233 2.05 -3.20 11.26
CA GLU A 233 2.57 -4.40 10.59
C GLU A 233 2.07 -5.69 11.26
N LEU A 234 2.01 -5.73 12.60
CA LEU A 234 1.41 -6.86 13.33
C LEU A 234 -0.09 -7.00 13.01
N ASP A 235 -0.84 -5.90 13.08
CA ASP A 235 -2.27 -5.85 12.77
C ASP A 235 -2.55 -6.25 11.31
N SER A 236 -1.62 -5.93 10.42
CA SER A 236 -1.68 -6.29 9.00
C SER A 236 -1.69 -7.80 8.79
N ILE A 237 -0.81 -8.51 9.48
CA ILE A 237 -0.74 -9.98 9.40
C ILE A 237 -2.07 -10.60 9.83
N ASP A 238 -2.62 -10.16 10.96
CA ASP A 238 -3.87 -10.72 11.47
C ASP A 238 -5.08 -10.32 10.62
N SER A 239 -5.08 -9.11 10.06
CA SER A 239 -6.08 -8.68 9.08
C SER A 239 -6.07 -9.58 7.84
N VAL A 240 -4.90 -9.84 7.26
CA VAL A 240 -4.77 -10.70 6.08
C VAL A 240 -5.16 -12.14 6.40
N ARG A 241 -4.78 -12.67 7.56
CA ARG A 241 -5.18 -14.03 8.01
C ARG A 241 -6.70 -14.19 8.08
N ARG A 242 -7.41 -13.22 8.66
CA ARG A 242 -8.89 -13.26 8.73
C ARG A 242 -9.54 -13.23 7.34
N CYS A 243 -9.04 -12.39 6.43
CA CYS A 243 -9.56 -12.31 5.07
C CYS A 243 -9.31 -13.62 4.30
N LEU A 244 -8.12 -14.22 4.46
CA LEU A 244 -7.80 -15.49 3.82
C LEU A 244 -8.63 -16.65 4.38
N ALA A 245 -8.88 -16.68 5.69
CA ALA A 245 -9.74 -17.69 6.30
C ALA A 245 -11.17 -17.63 5.72
N GLU A 246 -11.77 -16.44 5.65
CA GLU A 246 -13.09 -16.24 5.05
C GLU A 246 -13.12 -16.64 3.57
N ALA A 247 -12.09 -16.29 2.80
CA ALA A 247 -11.99 -16.69 1.40
C ALA A 247 -11.93 -18.23 1.26
N ILE A 248 -11.14 -18.91 2.11
CA ILE A 248 -11.04 -20.37 2.10
C ILE A 248 -12.40 -21.02 2.41
N GLU A 249 -13.12 -20.52 3.42
CA GLU A 249 -14.47 -20.99 3.76
C GLU A 249 -15.43 -20.83 2.58
N PHE A 250 -15.49 -19.63 2.00
CA PHE A 250 -16.33 -19.32 0.84
C PHE A 250 -16.10 -20.27 -0.34
N PHE A 251 -14.83 -20.55 -0.68
CA PHE A 251 -14.53 -21.45 -1.79
C PHE A 251 -14.83 -22.91 -1.45
N ASN A 252 -14.57 -23.36 -0.23
CA ASN A 252 -14.86 -24.73 0.19
C ASN A 252 -16.36 -25.06 0.12
N GLU A 253 -17.22 -24.15 0.57
CA GLU A 253 -18.67 -24.28 0.46
C GLU A 253 -19.15 -24.25 -1.00
N SER A 254 -18.61 -23.32 -1.78
CA SER A 254 -18.91 -23.19 -3.21
C SER A 254 -18.53 -24.44 -4.01
N HIS A 255 -17.41 -25.08 -3.67
CA HIS A 255 -16.98 -26.34 -4.29
C HIS A 255 -17.85 -27.53 -3.87
N HIS A 256 -18.32 -27.58 -2.61
CA HIS A 256 -19.26 -28.60 -2.15
C HIS A 256 -20.59 -28.53 -2.90
N ASN A 257 -21.12 -27.32 -3.11
CA ASN A 257 -22.38 -27.08 -3.82
C ASN A 257 -22.30 -27.29 -5.35
N ARG A 258 -21.09 -27.45 -5.91
CA ARG A 258 -20.85 -27.74 -7.34
C ARG A 258 -20.64 -29.22 -7.64
N LYS A 259 -20.61 -30.12 -6.64
CA LYS A 259 -20.52 -31.56 -6.90
C LYS A 259 -21.77 -31.99 -7.71
N PRO A 260 -21.61 -32.67 -8.85
CA PRO A 260 -22.76 -33.09 -9.64
C PRO A 260 -23.59 -34.05 -8.80
N THR A 261 -24.87 -33.74 -8.63
CA THR A 261 -25.88 -34.75 -8.26
C THR A 261 -25.68 -35.92 -9.19
N ALA A 262 -25.25 -37.06 -8.64
CA ALA A 262 -25.08 -38.29 -9.40
C ALA A 262 -26.36 -38.52 -10.18
N LYS A 263 -26.26 -38.50 -11.52
CA LYS A 263 -27.37 -38.92 -12.38
C LYS A 263 -27.73 -40.35 -11.98
N ARG A 264 -28.88 -40.50 -11.34
CA ARG A 264 -29.57 -41.78 -11.22
C ARG A 264 -30.16 -42.15 -12.56
#